data_AF-A0A450U951-F1
#
_entry.id   AF-A0A450U951-F1
#
_cell.length_a   1.000
_cell.length_b   1.000
_cell.length_c   1.000
_cell.angle_alpha   90.00
_cell.angle_beta   90.00
_cell.angle_gamma   90.00
#
_symmetry.space_group_name_H-M   'P 1'
#
loop_
_entity.id
_entity.type
_entity.pdbx_description
1 polymer ?
#
loop_
_entity_poly.entity_id
_entity_poly.type
_entity_poly.pdbx_seq_one_letter_code
_entity_poly.pdbx_strand_id
1 'polypeptide(L)'
;MWNYIAGVAFLPVLLSGCCGISSVYRAGDVMLPDAANRDSVYRNPHRNHRSAEFPFKDATSHHTSPSARVIDLKALSKLDAIIPRLAEKRVVFIGETHTRFTDHINQLAIIRGLFERGKELAIGMEFFQQPFQAHLDDFVAGNLDDVNLLARTEYYERWRYDYRLYQPILNFARKQEIPLIALNVSSEIVRKVSEGGWDSLVKDDTLTDEERVQIPQTIDRSNTDYEKRLHGIFRQHVNMLGSSPEAMSRWRFPFTGGGEDPARGGA
;
A
#
# COMPACT_ATOMS: atom_id res chain seq x y z
N MET A 1 7.57 -11.90 -25.86
CA MET A 1 8.42 -10.69 -25.87
C MET A 1 9.25 -10.55 -24.58
N TRP A 2 9.75 -11.66 -24.00
CA TRP A 2 10.45 -11.66 -22.69
C TRP A 2 11.89 -12.20 -22.74
N ASN A 3 12.44 -12.43 -23.94
CA ASN A 3 13.76 -13.04 -24.12
C ASN A 3 14.92 -12.04 -24.33
N TYR A 4 14.68 -10.72 -24.19
CA TYR A 4 15.71 -9.70 -24.48
C TYR A 4 16.15 -8.84 -23.28
N ILE A 5 15.71 -9.14 -22.06
CA ILE A 5 16.11 -8.38 -20.87
C ILE A 5 17.14 -9.16 -20.04
N ALA A 6 18.28 -9.45 -20.66
CA ALA A 6 19.48 -9.91 -19.96
C ALA A 6 20.31 -8.69 -19.56
N GLY A 7 20.05 -8.13 -18.37
CA GLY A 7 20.92 -7.09 -17.77
C GLY A 7 20.22 -6.06 -16.89
N VAL A 8 18.93 -5.83 -17.07
CA VAL A 8 18.23 -4.70 -16.41
C VAL A 8 17.86 -5.06 -14.96
N ALA A 9 18.24 -4.18 -14.03
CA ALA A 9 17.70 -4.20 -12.67
C ALA A 9 16.22 -3.78 -12.72
N PHE A 10 15.34 -4.75 -12.56
CA PHE A 10 13.89 -4.54 -12.56
C PHE A 10 13.51 -4.00 -11.18
N LEU A 11 12.93 -2.81 -11.10
CA LEU A 11 12.38 -2.25 -9.86
C LEU A 11 10.84 -2.40 -9.85
N PRO A 12 10.27 -3.57 -9.54
CA PRO A 12 8.84 -3.70 -9.29
C PRO A 12 8.48 -3.01 -7.96
N VAL A 13 7.60 -2.01 -8.03
CA VAL A 13 6.88 -1.51 -6.84
C VAL A 13 5.74 -2.48 -6.57
N LEU A 14 5.76 -3.14 -5.41
CA LEU A 14 4.62 -3.92 -4.90
C LEU A 14 4.34 -3.55 -3.44
N LEU A 15 3.06 -3.31 -3.17
CA LEU A 15 2.49 -2.96 -1.88
C LEU A 15 2.72 -4.02 -0.79
N SER A 16 2.95 -3.55 0.43
CA SER A 16 2.63 -4.28 1.65
C SER A 16 1.62 -3.44 2.44
N GLY A 17 0.45 -4.04 2.68
CA GLY A 17 -0.65 -3.43 3.41
C GLY A 17 -0.30 -2.93 4.81
N CYS A 18 -0.93 -1.80 5.11
CA CYS A 18 -1.23 -1.12 6.37
C CYS A 18 -0.97 -1.85 7.71
N CYS A 19 -0.20 -1.19 8.57
CA CYS A 19 -0.54 -1.05 9.99
C CYS A 19 -0.22 0.39 10.42
N GLY A 20 -1.23 1.26 10.39
CA GLY A 20 -1.21 2.52 11.12
C GLY A 20 -1.59 2.24 12.57
N ILE A 21 -0.63 2.35 13.48
CA ILE A 21 -0.93 2.43 14.91
C ILE A 21 -1.64 3.77 15.13
N SER A 22 -2.93 3.70 15.45
CA SER A 22 -3.73 4.87 15.80
C SER A 22 -3.24 5.44 17.13
N SER A 23 -2.60 6.62 17.08
CA SER A 23 -2.35 7.45 18.25
C SER A 23 -3.47 8.49 18.32
N VAL A 24 -4.45 8.25 19.18
CA VAL A 24 -5.40 9.28 19.59
C VAL A 24 -4.64 10.30 20.44
N TYR A 25 -4.21 11.40 19.84
CA TYR A 25 -3.81 12.61 20.56
C TYR A 25 -4.71 13.75 20.11
N ARG A 26 -5.62 14.15 21.00
CA ARG A 26 -6.40 15.37 20.88
C ARG A 26 -5.56 16.48 21.50
N ALA A 27 -4.89 17.26 20.64
CA ALA A 27 -4.24 18.50 21.06
C ALA A 27 -5.32 19.57 21.24
N GLY A 28 -5.34 20.18 22.42
CA GLY A 28 -6.18 21.32 22.78
C GLY A 28 -5.50 22.06 23.93
N ASP A 29 -4.63 22.98 23.52
CA ASP A 29 -4.25 24.25 24.16
C ASP A 29 -3.59 24.25 25.55
N VAL A 30 -2.27 24.47 25.52
CA VAL A 30 -1.51 25.08 26.62
C VAL A 30 -1.42 26.59 26.34
N MET A 31 -1.98 27.39 27.25
CA MET A 31 -1.49 28.74 27.48
C MET A 31 -1.68 29.09 28.98
N LEU A 32 -0.57 29.37 29.65
CA LEU A 32 -0.48 30.00 30.97
C LEU A 32 0.10 31.41 30.76
N PRO A 33 0.10 32.29 31.78
CA PRO A 33 -1.03 32.88 32.48
C PRO A 33 -1.01 34.41 32.29
N ASP A 34 -2.09 35.12 32.63
CA ASP A 34 -1.94 36.52 33.02
C ASP A 34 -2.87 36.93 34.15
N ALA A 35 -2.32 37.68 35.08
CA ALA A 35 -2.91 38.03 36.36
C ALA A 35 -3.66 39.35 36.25
N ALA A 36 -4.99 39.33 36.34
CA ALA A 36 -5.83 40.40 36.87
C ALA A 36 -7.30 40.05 36.64
N ASN A 37 -8.05 39.71 37.70
CA ASN A 37 -9.18 40.54 38.11
C ASN A 37 -9.73 40.05 39.46
N ARG A 38 -9.88 41.00 40.38
CA ARG A 38 -10.55 40.82 41.67
C ARG A 38 -12.07 40.87 41.45
N ASP A 39 -12.77 40.33 42.44
CA ASP A 39 -14.19 40.57 42.72
C ASP A 39 -15.20 39.97 41.74
N SER A 40 -15.53 38.69 41.98
CA SER A 40 -16.81 38.11 41.56
C SER A 40 -17.22 37.03 42.56
N VAL A 41 -18.16 37.41 43.42
CA VAL A 41 -18.83 36.54 44.38
C VAL A 41 -19.71 35.56 43.60
N TYR A 42 -19.23 34.32 43.41
CA TYR A 42 -20.07 33.22 42.96
C TYR A 42 -20.20 32.15 44.05
N ARG A 43 -21.41 32.04 44.60
CA ARG A 43 -21.80 31.06 45.64
C ARG A 43 -21.69 29.65 45.08
N ASN A 44 -20.90 28.83 45.74
CA ASN A 44 -20.80 27.38 45.53
C ASN A 44 -22.09 26.69 46.02
N PRO A 45 -22.89 26.03 45.14
CA PRO A 45 -24.14 25.38 45.55
C PRO A 45 -23.97 23.90 45.94
N HIS A 46 -22.75 23.39 46.11
CA HIS A 46 -22.52 22.00 46.52
C HIS A 46 -22.08 21.89 47.98
N ARG A 47 -23.06 21.94 48.89
CA ARG A 47 -22.93 21.42 50.26
C ARG A 47 -23.84 20.19 50.36
N ASN A 48 -23.21 19.04 50.62
CA ASN A 48 -23.77 17.69 50.74
C ASN A 48 -23.88 16.88 49.43
N HIS A 49 -22.89 16.04 49.16
CA HIS A 49 -23.06 14.59 49.26
C HIS A 49 -21.71 13.86 49.14
N ARG A 50 -21.38 13.14 50.21
CA ARG A 50 -20.52 11.94 50.31
C ARG A 50 -19.23 11.90 49.48
N SER A 51 -18.11 11.86 50.21
CA SER A 51 -16.84 11.26 49.81
C SER A 51 -17.06 9.84 49.26
N ALA A 52 -17.21 9.73 47.94
CA ALA A 52 -16.90 8.49 47.26
C ALA A 52 -15.37 8.41 47.23
N GLU A 53 -14.81 7.71 48.22
CA GLU A 53 -13.47 7.15 48.08
C GLU A 53 -13.52 6.26 46.84
N PHE A 54 -13.03 6.77 45.71
CA PHE A 54 -12.66 5.90 44.62
C PHE A 54 -11.40 5.17 45.09
N PRO A 55 -11.45 3.86 45.33
CA PRO A 55 -10.22 3.14 45.60
C PRO A 55 -9.44 3.20 44.29
N PHE A 56 -8.41 4.04 44.24
CA PHE A 56 -7.33 3.85 43.31
C PHE A 56 -6.69 2.53 43.75
N LYS A 57 -7.25 1.42 43.25
CA LYS A 57 -6.61 0.11 43.35
C LYS A 57 -5.26 0.32 42.71
N ASP A 58 -4.23 0.24 43.53
CA ASP A 58 -2.85 0.20 43.11
C ASP A 58 -2.74 -0.86 42.03
N ALA A 59 -2.69 -0.41 40.77
CA ALA A 59 -2.62 -1.27 39.59
C ALA A 59 -1.19 -1.78 39.40
N THR A 60 -0.48 -2.01 40.51
CA THR A 60 0.78 -2.76 40.59
C THR A 60 0.54 -4.26 40.42
N SER A 61 -0.62 -4.66 39.86
CA SER A 61 -0.75 -5.95 39.18
C SER A 61 0.41 -6.07 38.19
N HIS A 62 1.24 -7.09 38.42
CA HIS A 62 2.38 -7.49 37.60
C HIS A 62 1.96 -7.81 36.16
N HIS A 63 1.53 -6.82 35.40
CA HIS A 63 1.61 -6.86 33.96
C HIS A 63 3.08 -6.62 33.64
N THR A 64 3.78 -7.70 33.30
CA THR A 64 5.01 -7.61 32.51
C THR A 64 4.64 -7.06 31.14
N SER A 65 4.31 -5.76 31.10
CA SER A 65 4.25 -5.03 29.85
C SER A 65 5.64 -5.13 29.22
N PRO A 66 5.74 -5.51 27.93
CA PRO A 66 7.02 -5.48 27.24
C PRO A 66 7.68 -4.13 27.48
N SER A 67 8.98 -4.12 27.78
CA SER A 67 9.72 -2.88 27.96
C SER A 67 9.45 -1.95 26.79
N ALA A 68 9.06 -0.71 27.07
CA ALA A 68 8.83 0.28 26.03
C ALA A 68 10.10 0.43 25.18
N ARG A 69 9.99 0.19 23.88
CA ARG A 69 11.11 0.37 22.95
C ARG A 69 11.23 1.85 22.64
N VAL A 70 12.35 2.44 23.02
CA VAL A 70 12.70 3.82 22.65
C VAL A 70 13.65 3.77 21.46
N ILE A 71 13.35 4.54 20.42
CA ILE A 71 14.22 4.69 19.25
C ILE A 71 14.83 6.09 19.32
N ASP A 72 16.16 6.16 19.37
CA ASP A 72 16.86 7.43 19.16
C ASP A 72 16.85 7.76 17.66
N LEU A 73 16.09 8.78 17.28
CA LEU A 73 15.97 9.23 15.90
C LEU A 73 17.31 9.70 15.31
N LYS A 74 18.26 10.15 16.14
CA LYS A 74 19.60 10.54 15.69
C LYS A 74 20.48 9.34 15.35
N ALA A 75 20.19 8.19 15.95
CA ALA A 75 20.86 6.93 15.66
C ALA A 75 20.29 6.23 14.40
N LEU A 76 19.17 6.70 13.86
CA LEU A 76 18.61 6.17 12.63
C LEU A 76 19.49 6.53 11.43
N SER A 77 19.79 5.51 10.62
CA SER A 77 20.51 5.71 9.37
C SER A 77 19.67 6.53 8.40
N LYS A 78 20.29 7.53 7.76
CA LYS A 78 19.65 8.28 6.66
C LYS A 78 19.42 7.37 5.47
N LEU A 79 18.48 7.75 4.60
CA LEU A 79 18.17 7.00 3.38
C LEU A 79 19.42 6.78 2.51
N ASP A 80 20.29 7.78 2.40
CA ASP A 80 21.55 7.71 1.64
C ASP A 80 22.47 6.57 2.10
N ALA A 81 22.40 6.19 3.38
CA ALA A 81 23.23 5.12 3.93
C ALA A 81 22.78 3.72 3.47
N ILE A 82 21.54 3.55 3.04
CA ILE A 82 21.04 2.26 2.52
C ILE A 82 21.24 2.12 1.01
N ILE A 83 21.34 3.22 0.26
CA ILE A 83 21.49 3.21 -1.20
C ILE A 83 22.65 2.33 -1.70
N PRO A 84 23.87 2.33 -1.11
CA PRO A 84 24.94 1.42 -1.53
C PRO A 84 24.52 -0.06 -1.48
N ARG A 85 23.77 -0.45 -0.44
CA ARG A 85 23.31 -1.84 -0.27
C ARG A 85 22.19 -2.17 -1.25
N LEU A 86 21.33 -1.20 -1.57
CA LEU A 86 20.30 -1.36 -2.59
C LEU A 86 20.91 -1.52 -3.99
N ALA A 87 22.02 -0.82 -4.27
CA ALA A 87 22.75 -0.90 -5.53
C ALA A 87 23.34 -2.29 -5.82
N GLU A 88 23.50 -3.14 -4.80
CA GLU A 88 23.92 -4.55 -4.96
C GLU A 88 22.76 -5.48 -5.34
N LYS A 89 21.52 -5.01 -5.30
CA LYS A 89 20.32 -5.81 -5.57
C LYS A 89 19.89 -5.66 -7.02
N ARG A 90 19.47 -6.77 -7.63
CA ARG A 90 18.84 -6.78 -8.96
C ARG A 90 17.42 -6.21 -8.94
N VAL A 91 16.72 -6.37 -7.82
CA VAL A 91 15.31 -6.04 -7.65
C VAL A 91 15.14 -5.40 -6.27
N VAL A 92 14.52 -4.23 -6.23
CA VAL A 92 14.20 -3.52 -4.98
C VAL A 92 12.73 -3.16 -5.00
N PHE A 93 11.99 -3.59 -3.99
CA PHE A 93 10.59 -3.22 -3.78
C PHE A 93 10.51 -2.04 -2.82
N ILE A 94 9.78 -0.99 -3.20
CA ILE A 94 9.60 0.21 -2.36
C ILE A 94 8.11 0.38 -2.05
N GLY A 95 7.70 -0.04 -0.87
CA GLY A 95 6.31 0.10 -0.40
C GLY A 95 5.95 1.56 -0.08
N GLU A 96 4.66 1.88 -0.18
CA GLU A 96 4.16 3.24 -0.03
C GLU A 96 2.70 3.24 0.46
N THR A 97 2.24 4.37 1.00
CA THR A 97 0.83 4.68 1.20
C THR A 97 0.38 5.64 0.10
N HIS A 98 -0.57 5.26 -0.76
CA HIS A 98 -0.93 5.95 -2.01
C HIS A 98 -1.21 7.45 -1.92
N THR A 99 -1.55 7.96 -0.73
CA THR A 99 -1.89 9.35 -0.48
C THR A 99 -0.82 10.10 0.31
N ARG A 100 0.26 9.41 0.72
CA ARG A 100 1.32 9.97 1.55
C ARG A 100 2.46 10.45 0.66
N PHE A 101 2.45 11.75 0.42
CA PHE A 101 3.46 12.41 -0.41
C PHE A 101 4.91 12.10 0.00
N THR A 102 5.21 11.98 1.29
CA THR A 102 6.57 11.67 1.78
C THR A 102 7.06 10.29 1.35
N ASP A 103 6.18 9.31 1.15
CA ASP A 103 6.57 7.98 0.65
C ASP A 103 7.05 8.09 -0.81
N HIS A 104 6.37 8.89 -1.64
CA HIS A 104 6.78 9.14 -3.03
C HIS A 104 8.08 9.94 -3.14
N ILE A 105 8.33 10.87 -2.22
CA ILE A 105 9.62 11.57 -2.14
C ILE A 105 10.75 10.59 -1.82
N ASN A 106 10.52 9.64 -0.90
CA ASN A 106 11.50 8.61 -0.58
C ASN A 106 11.76 7.67 -1.78
N GLN A 107 10.70 7.29 -2.52
CA GLN A 107 10.84 6.53 -3.77
C GLN A 107 11.74 7.26 -4.76
N LEU A 108 11.47 8.54 -5.03
CA LEU A 108 12.30 9.35 -5.93
C LEU A 108 13.75 9.48 -5.45
N ALA A 109 13.98 9.65 -4.14
CA ALA A 109 15.32 9.73 -3.57
C ALA A 109 16.10 8.42 -3.76
N ILE A 110 15.46 7.26 -3.59
CA ILE A 110 16.08 5.96 -3.86
C ILE A 110 16.42 5.83 -5.35
N ILE A 111 15.47 6.12 -6.24
CA ILE A 111 15.65 6.04 -7.70
C ILE A 111 16.84 6.91 -8.14
N ARG A 112 16.89 8.16 -7.67
CA ARG A 112 18.00 9.09 -7.94
C ARG A 112 19.33 8.56 -7.41
N GLY A 113 19.36 8.12 -6.15
CA GLY A 113 20.58 7.62 -5.54
C GLY A 113 21.13 6.36 -6.23
N LEU A 114 20.27 5.51 -6.79
CA LEU A 114 20.69 4.37 -7.60
C LEU A 114 21.20 4.82 -8.98
N PHE A 115 20.48 5.73 -9.64
CA PHE A 115 20.85 6.27 -10.95
C PHE A 115 22.21 6.99 -10.91
N GLU A 116 22.43 7.86 -9.91
CA GLU A 116 23.69 8.59 -9.70
C GLU A 116 24.89 7.68 -9.44
N ARG A 117 24.65 6.42 -9.04
CA ARG A 117 25.67 5.38 -8.90
C ARG A 117 25.93 4.58 -10.19
N GLY A 118 25.40 5.05 -11.31
CA GLY A 118 25.58 4.43 -12.62
C GLY A 118 24.80 3.13 -12.79
N LYS A 119 23.68 2.95 -12.06
CA LYS A 119 22.82 1.79 -12.28
C LYS A 119 21.94 2.02 -13.50
N GLU A 120 21.91 1.03 -14.37
CA GLU A 120 20.89 0.90 -15.40
C GLU A 120 19.59 0.46 -14.73
N LEU A 121 18.57 1.29 -14.83
CA LEU A 121 17.30 1.13 -14.11
C LEU A 121 16.15 0.93 -15.09
N ALA A 122 15.13 0.21 -14.65
CA ALA A 122 13.77 0.36 -15.12
C ALA A 122 12.86 0.52 -13.89
N ILE A 123 11.85 1.39 -13.99
CA ILE A 123 10.92 1.70 -12.89
C ILE A 123 9.59 1.03 -13.18
N GLY A 124 9.27 -0.01 -12.41
CA GLY A 124 7.97 -0.66 -12.46
C GLY A 124 6.93 0.11 -11.65
N MET A 125 5.79 0.39 -12.27
CA MET A 125 4.68 1.13 -11.65
C MET A 125 3.42 0.27 -11.59
N GLU A 126 2.93 0.04 -10.38
CA GLU A 126 1.74 -0.78 -10.10
C GLU A 126 0.43 -0.18 -10.64
N PHE A 127 0.38 1.14 -10.79
CA PHE A 127 -0.84 1.81 -11.20
C PHE A 127 -1.05 1.90 -12.71
N PHE A 128 -0.04 1.48 -13.49
CA PHE A 128 -0.19 1.27 -14.93
C PHE A 128 -0.37 -0.20 -15.26
N GLN A 129 -1.28 -0.47 -16.18
CA GLN A 129 -1.63 -1.82 -16.58
C GLN A 129 -0.90 -2.20 -17.87
N GLN A 130 -0.48 -3.46 -17.96
CA GLN A 130 0.35 -4.01 -19.04
C GLN A 130 -0.13 -3.65 -20.46
N PRO A 131 -1.45 -3.65 -20.78
CA PRO A 131 -1.93 -3.25 -22.11
C PRO A 131 -1.53 -1.83 -22.53
N PHE A 132 -1.21 -0.95 -21.57
CA PHE A 132 -0.87 0.44 -21.82
C PHE A 132 0.64 0.73 -21.96
N GLN A 133 1.48 -0.32 -21.96
CA GLN A 133 2.95 -0.18 -21.99
C GLN A 133 3.45 0.78 -23.09
N ALA A 134 2.89 0.69 -24.30
CA ALA A 134 3.29 1.55 -25.42
C ALA A 134 3.14 3.06 -25.12
N HIS A 135 2.14 3.44 -24.31
CA HIS A 135 1.95 4.85 -23.93
C HIS A 135 2.96 5.33 -22.89
N LEU A 136 3.45 4.42 -22.03
CA LEU A 136 4.55 4.72 -21.12
C LEU A 136 5.85 4.91 -21.90
N ASP A 137 6.09 4.05 -22.89
CA ASP A 137 7.25 4.13 -23.78
C ASP A 137 7.26 5.46 -24.56
N ASP A 138 6.12 5.83 -25.16
CA ASP A 138 5.95 7.11 -25.86
C ASP A 138 6.16 8.32 -24.94
N PHE A 139 5.70 8.24 -23.68
CA PHE A 139 5.90 9.29 -22.69
C PHE A 139 7.38 9.46 -22.34
N VAL A 140 8.10 8.36 -22.08
CA VAL A 140 9.54 8.41 -21.80
C VAL A 140 10.31 8.95 -23.00
N ALA A 141 9.93 8.57 -24.22
CA ALA A 141 10.52 9.07 -25.47
C ALA A 141 10.19 10.55 -25.76
N GLY A 142 9.32 11.20 -24.98
CA GLY A 142 8.91 12.59 -25.19
C GLY A 142 7.86 12.79 -26.29
N ASN A 143 7.30 11.71 -26.84
CA ASN A 143 6.25 11.73 -27.86
C ASN A 143 4.84 11.92 -27.26
N LEU A 144 4.71 11.75 -25.94
CA LEU A 144 3.47 11.87 -25.20
C LEU A 144 3.64 12.82 -24.01
N ASP A 145 2.73 13.80 -23.88
CA ASP A 145 2.69 14.67 -22.70
C ASP A 145 1.92 14.03 -21.54
N ASP A 146 1.99 14.66 -20.37
CA ASP A 146 1.34 14.18 -19.16
C ASP A 146 -0.20 14.05 -19.34
N VAL A 147 -0.85 15.00 -20.04
CA VAL A 147 -2.31 14.98 -20.23
C VAL A 147 -2.73 13.77 -21.07
N ASN A 148 -2.03 13.54 -22.19
CA ASN A 148 -2.32 12.43 -23.08
C ASN A 148 -1.92 11.09 -22.45
N LEU A 149 -0.85 11.03 -21.66
CA LEU A 149 -0.51 9.83 -20.89
C LEU A 149 -1.68 9.44 -19.98
N LEU A 150 -2.19 10.38 -19.18
CA LEU A 150 -3.28 10.10 -18.24
C LEU A 150 -4.57 9.67 -18.95
N ALA A 151 -4.89 10.29 -20.08
CA ALA A 151 -6.05 9.93 -20.88
C ALA A 151 -5.91 8.53 -21.50
N ARG A 152 -4.79 8.26 -22.18
CA ARG A 152 -4.57 6.99 -22.91
C ARG A 152 -4.37 5.78 -22.01
N THR A 153 -3.96 6.00 -20.77
CA THR A 153 -3.83 4.95 -19.75
C THR A 153 -5.05 4.83 -18.85
N GLU A 154 -6.08 5.66 -19.09
CA GLU A 154 -7.32 5.71 -18.30
C GLU A 154 -7.02 5.88 -16.79
N TYR A 155 -5.97 6.65 -16.48
CA TYR A 155 -5.35 6.70 -15.15
C TYR A 155 -6.36 7.01 -14.04
N TYR A 156 -7.24 7.98 -14.26
CA TYR A 156 -8.22 8.36 -13.24
C TYR A 156 -9.39 7.39 -13.10
N GLU A 157 -9.68 6.58 -14.11
CA GLU A 157 -10.72 5.55 -14.02
C GLU A 157 -10.19 4.32 -13.26
N ARG A 158 -8.94 3.97 -13.54
CA ARG A 158 -8.28 2.75 -13.08
C ARG A 158 -7.54 2.91 -11.75
N TRP A 159 -6.83 4.03 -11.54
CA TRP A 159 -6.04 4.27 -10.33
C TRP A 159 -6.68 5.25 -9.34
N ARG A 160 -7.27 6.34 -9.85
CA ARG A 160 -8.08 7.33 -9.09
C ARG A 160 -7.33 8.22 -8.09
N TYR A 161 -6.04 8.01 -7.87
CA TYR A 161 -5.23 8.89 -7.01
C TYR A 161 -4.76 10.16 -7.75
N ASP A 162 -4.31 11.15 -7.00
CA ASP A 162 -3.77 12.40 -7.56
C ASP A 162 -2.44 12.14 -8.28
N TYR A 163 -2.41 12.38 -9.59
CA TYR A 163 -1.22 12.19 -10.41
C TYR A 163 -0.01 12.99 -9.91
N ARG A 164 -0.22 14.15 -9.29
CA ARG A 164 0.87 15.02 -8.79
C ARG A 164 1.74 14.35 -7.73
N LEU A 165 1.22 13.31 -7.09
CA LEU A 165 1.98 12.48 -6.14
C LEU A 165 3.10 11.69 -6.85
N TYR A 166 2.84 11.22 -8.06
CA TYR A 166 3.75 10.36 -8.84
C TYR A 166 4.51 11.14 -9.92
N GLN A 167 3.98 12.29 -10.34
CA GLN A 167 4.56 13.12 -11.39
C GLN A 167 6.08 13.39 -11.23
N PRO A 168 6.63 13.63 -10.02
CA PRO A 168 8.08 13.81 -9.87
C PRO A 168 8.91 12.59 -10.31
N ILE A 169 8.39 11.37 -10.09
CA ILE A 169 9.03 10.13 -10.50
C ILE A 169 8.96 9.98 -12.02
N LEU A 170 7.78 10.17 -12.62
CA LEU A 170 7.61 10.07 -14.07
C LEU A 170 8.45 11.11 -14.83
N ASN A 171 8.47 12.35 -14.35
CA ASN A 171 9.29 13.40 -14.94
C ASN A 171 10.79 13.11 -14.83
N PHE A 172 11.23 12.53 -13.72
CA PHE A 172 12.63 12.10 -13.59
C PHE A 172 12.95 10.97 -14.57
N ALA A 173 12.07 9.99 -14.69
CA ALA A 173 12.24 8.88 -15.63
C ALA A 173 12.32 9.37 -17.07
N ARG A 174 11.38 10.22 -17.52
CA ARG A 174 11.41 10.84 -18.86
C ARG A 174 12.69 11.64 -19.08
N LYS A 175 13.09 12.48 -18.12
CA LYS A 175 14.29 13.33 -18.26
C LYS A 175 15.58 12.52 -18.39
N GLN A 176 15.65 11.37 -17.73
CA GLN A 176 16.84 10.50 -17.73
C GLN A 176 16.68 9.30 -18.68
N GLU A 177 15.63 9.27 -19.50
CA GLU A 177 15.31 8.18 -20.41
C GLU A 177 15.25 6.80 -19.72
N ILE A 178 14.82 6.76 -18.46
CA ILE A 178 14.66 5.53 -17.68
C ILE A 178 13.34 4.86 -18.11
N PRO A 179 13.37 3.59 -18.57
CA PRO A 179 12.16 2.86 -18.91
C PRO A 179 11.15 2.79 -17.76
N LEU A 180 9.89 3.05 -18.08
CA LEU A 180 8.76 2.88 -17.18
C LEU A 180 8.02 1.60 -17.55
N ILE A 181 7.82 0.70 -16.60
CA ILE A 181 7.20 -0.61 -16.86
C ILE A 181 5.83 -0.68 -16.19
N ALA A 182 4.79 -0.94 -16.98
CA ALA A 182 3.44 -1.18 -16.48
C ALA A 182 3.38 -2.59 -15.86
N LEU A 183 3.21 -2.66 -14.54
CA LEU A 183 3.30 -3.95 -13.83
C LEU A 183 1.98 -4.69 -13.77
N ASN A 184 0.87 -3.96 -13.74
CA ASN A 184 -0.39 -4.54 -13.30
C ASN A 184 -1.12 -5.24 -14.45
N VAL A 185 -1.86 -6.29 -14.12
CA VAL A 185 -2.77 -6.92 -15.07
C VAL A 185 -3.96 -6.00 -15.35
N SER A 186 -4.67 -6.23 -16.45
CA SER A 186 -5.85 -5.43 -16.76
C SER A 186 -6.93 -5.52 -15.68
N SER A 187 -7.65 -4.43 -15.42
CA SER A 187 -8.77 -4.42 -14.45
C SER A 187 -9.86 -5.42 -14.80
N GLU A 188 -9.99 -5.73 -16.09
CA GLU A 188 -10.91 -6.71 -16.65
C GLU A 188 -10.57 -8.12 -16.14
N ILE A 189 -9.29 -8.52 -16.18
CA ILE A 189 -8.82 -9.79 -15.63
C ILE A 189 -8.98 -9.81 -14.10
N VAL A 190 -8.61 -8.73 -13.41
CA VAL A 190 -8.79 -8.61 -11.95
C VAL A 190 -10.26 -8.84 -11.57
N ARG A 191 -11.19 -8.27 -12.34
CA ARG A 191 -12.63 -8.45 -12.13
C ARG A 191 -13.07 -9.90 -12.31
N LYS A 192 -12.64 -10.57 -13.39
CA LYS A 192 -12.96 -12.00 -13.62
C LYS A 192 -12.48 -12.87 -12.46
N VAL A 193 -11.24 -12.64 -11.99
CA VAL A 193 -10.66 -13.37 -10.84
C VAL A 193 -11.42 -13.07 -9.55
N SER A 194 -11.76 -11.81 -9.30
CA SER A 194 -12.50 -11.37 -8.12
C SER A 194 -13.90 -11.98 -8.05
N GLU A 195 -14.58 -12.14 -9.18
CA GLU A 195 -15.95 -12.68 -9.26
C GLU A 195 -15.99 -14.21 -9.23
N GLY A 196 -15.17 -14.88 -10.05
CA GLY A 196 -15.25 -16.33 -10.27
C GLY A 196 -14.10 -17.14 -9.66
N GLY A 197 -13.01 -16.48 -9.30
CA GLY A 197 -11.77 -17.13 -8.90
C GLY A 197 -10.79 -17.41 -10.03
N TRP A 198 -9.60 -17.86 -9.68
CA TRP A 198 -8.57 -18.26 -10.65
C TRP A 198 -8.98 -19.52 -11.42
N ASP A 199 -9.59 -20.49 -10.73
CA ASP A 199 -9.98 -21.75 -11.35
C ASP A 199 -11.09 -21.55 -12.40
N SER A 200 -11.94 -20.51 -12.26
CA SER A 200 -12.96 -20.19 -13.27
C SER A 200 -12.37 -19.59 -14.54
N LEU A 201 -11.22 -18.90 -14.46
CA LEU A 201 -10.54 -18.43 -15.66
C LEU A 201 -10.13 -19.59 -16.57
N VAL A 202 -9.68 -20.70 -15.96
CA VAL A 202 -9.14 -21.86 -16.66
C VAL A 202 -10.24 -22.86 -17.05
N LYS A 203 -11.21 -23.11 -16.16
CA LYS A 203 -12.28 -24.10 -16.41
C LYS A 203 -13.31 -23.63 -17.41
N ASP A 204 -13.69 -22.36 -17.34
CA ASP A 204 -14.75 -21.80 -18.18
C ASP A 204 -14.18 -21.16 -19.46
N ASP A 205 -12.85 -21.24 -19.64
CA ASP A 205 -12.07 -20.68 -20.76
C ASP A 205 -12.45 -19.23 -21.13
N THR A 206 -12.67 -18.40 -20.11
CA THR A 206 -13.20 -17.04 -20.27
C THR A 206 -12.15 -16.02 -20.71
N LEU A 207 -10.90 -16.43 -20.89
CA LEU A 207 -9.79 -15.57 -21.28
C LEU A 207 -9.69 -15.46 -22.79
N THR A 208 -9.51 -14.25 -23.30
CA THR A 208 -9.08 -14.05 -24.69
C THR A 208 -7.59 -14.36 -24.83
N ASP A 209 -7.10 -14.52 -26.06
CA ASP A 209 -5.67 -14.74 -26.31
C ASP A 209 -4.81 -13.58 -25.80
N GLU A 210 -5.30 -12.34 -25.90
CA GLU A 210 -4.63 -11.14 -25.40
C GLU A 210 -4.55 -11.10 -23.87
N GLU A 211 -5.57 -11.62 -23.18
CA GLU A 211 -5.59 -11.70 -21.73
C GLU A 211 -4.67 -12.82 -21.22
N ARG A 212 -4.59 -13.96 -21.92
CA ARG A 212 -3.69 -15.07 -21.57
C ARG A 212 -2.22 -14.67 -21.56
N VAL A 213 -1.83 -13.70 -22.37
CA VAL A 213 -0.44 -13.18 -22.41
C VAL A 213 -0.10 -12.34 -21.17
N GLN A 214 -1.10 -11.75 -20.50
CA GLN A 214 -0.90 -10.87 -19.34
C GLN A 214 -0.73 -11.62 -18.02
N ILE A 215 -1.15 -12.89 -17.97
CA ILE A 215 -1.11 -13.70 -16.76
C ILE A 215 -0.14 -14.88 -16.90
N PRO A 216 0.49 -15.32 -15.81
CA PRO A 216 1.31 -16.52 -15.86
C PRO A 216 0.42 -17.75 -16.08
N GLN A 217 0.92 -18.73 -16.84
CA GLN A 217 0.21 -19.99 -17.09
C GLN A 217 -0.01 -20.82 -15.81
N THR A 218 0.85 -20.63 -14.81
CA THR A 218 0.74 -21.28 -13.50
C THR A 218 1.16 -20.31 -12.40
N ILE A 219 0.60 -20.49 -11.21
CA ILE A 219 1.01 -19.76 -9.99
C ILE A 219 1.66 -20.77 -9.05
N ASP A 220 2.91 -20.50 -8.64
CA ASP A 220 3.55 -21.30 -7.60
C ASP A 220 2.89 -21.04 -6.24
N ARG A 221 2.30 -22.09 -5.67
CA ARG A 221 1.60 -22.08 -4.38
C ARG A 221 2.25 -23.00 -3.35
N SER A 222 3.49 -23.43 -3.60
CA SER A 222 4.21 -24.32 -2.69
C SER A 222 4.46 -23.69 -1.30
N ASN A 223 4.49 -22.35 -1.22
CA ASN A 223 4.69 -21.61 0.04
C ASN A 223 3.38 -21.41 0.82
N THR A 224 3.02 -22.42 1.60
CA THR A 224 1.78 -22.43 2.40
C THR A 224 1.74 -21.38 3.52
N ASP A 225 2.89 -20.95 4.05
CA ASP A 225 2.93 -19.91 5.09
C ASP A 225 2.64 -18.52 4.51
N TYR A 226 3.17 -18.24 3.32
CA TYR A 226 2.85 -17.03 2.58
C TYR A 226 1.36 -17.00 2.20
N GLU A 227 0.83 -18.13 1.75
CA GLU A 227 -0.59 -18.26 1.45
C GLU A 227 -1.48 -17.99 2.68
N LYS A 228 -1.18 -18.59 3.83
CA LYS A 228 -1.90 -18.31 5.10
C LYS A 228 -1.83 -16.82 5.48
N ARG A 229 -0.69 -16.18 5.28
CA ARG A 229 -0.54 -14.73 5.53
C ARG A 229 -1.45 -13.92 4.61
N LEU A 230 -1.48 -14.23 3.31
CA LEU A 230 -2.41 -13.60 2.37
C LEU A 230 -3.87 -13.82 2.83
N HIS A 231 -4.23 -15.03 3.27
CA HIS A 231 -5.55 -15.30 3.86
C HIS A 231 -5.91 -14.40 5.05
N GLY A 232 -4.94 -14.05 5.88
CA GLY A 232 -5.12 -13.04 6.93
C GLY A 232 -5.44 -11.66 6.36
N ILE A 233 -4.66 -11.20 5.38
CA ILE A 233 -4.78 -9.87 4.77
C ILE A 233 -6.11 -9.69 4.05
N PHE A 234 -6.50 -10.63 3.18
CA PHE A 234 -7.76 -10.53 2.43
C PHE A 234 -9.00 -10.54 3.34
N ARG A 235 -8.97 -11.30 4.46
CA ARG A 235 -10.06 -11.24 5.47
C ARG A 235 -10.21 -9.87 6.11
N GLN A 236 -9.11 -9.15 6.32
CA GLN A 236 -9.19 -7.78 6.85
C GLN A 236 -9.89 -6.82 5.88
N HIS A 237 -9.76 -7.04 4.56
CA HIS A 237 -10.42 -6.23 3.54
C HIS A 237 -11.94 -6.49 3.49
N VAL A 238 -12.37 -7.75 3.66
CA VAL A 238 -13.80 -8.09 3.81
C VAL A 238 -14.40 -7.38 5.04
N ASN A 239 -13.68 -7.40 6.17
CA ASN A 239 -14.16 -6.79 7.41
C ASN A 239 -14.22 -5.26 7.36
N MET A 240 -13.39 -4.59 6.53
CA MET A 240 -13.40 -3.14 6.37
C MET A 240 -14.57 -2.61 5.51
N LEU A 241 -15.11 -3.40 4.58
CA LEU A 241 -16.17 -2.98 3.66
C LEU A 241 -17.59 -3.25 4.19
N GLY A 242 -17.72 -3.86 5.37
CA GLY A 242 -19.00 -4.28 5.95
C GLY A 242 -19.56 -5.54 5.29
N SER A 243 -20.48 -6.21 5.99
CA SER A 243 -21.03 -7.53 5.62
C SER A 243 -22.06 -7.50 4.47
N SER A 244 -21.92 -6.60 3.49
CA SER A 244 -22.82 -6.64 2.33
C SER A 244 -22.50 -7.89 1.48
N PRO A 245 -23.51 -8.59 0.95
CA PRO A 245 -23.30 -9.75 0.08
C PRO A 245 -22.39 -9.44 -1.13
N GLU A 246 -22.44 -8.21 -1.64
CA GLU A 246 -21.60 -7.70 -2.73
C GLU A 246 -20.14 -7.45 -2.31
N ALA A 247 -19.90 -6.99 -1.08
CA ALA A 247 -18.55 -6.84 -0.53
C ALA A 247 -17.91 -8.20 -0.23
N MET A 248 -18.73 -9.18 0.19
CA MET A 248 -18.29 -10.55 0.43
C MET A 248 -18.03 -11.33 -0.87
N SER A 249 -18.77 -11.09 -1.94
CA SER A 249 -18.52 -11.72 -3.25
C SER A 249 -17.28 -11.13 -3.94
N ARG A 250 -17.09 -9.80 -3.88
CA ARG A 250 -15.94 -9.10 -4.46
C ARG A 250 -14.59 -9.50 -3.86
N TRP A 251 -14.57 -9.90 -2.60
CA TRP A 251 -13.36 -10.38 -1.91
C TRP A 251 -13.48 -11.84 -1.50
N ARG A 252 -14.21 -12.65 -2.29
CA ARG A 252 -14.03 -14.10 -2.23
C ARG A 252 -12.57 -14.39 -2.51
N PHE A 253 -12.00 -15.30 -1.72
CA PHE A 253 -10.69 -15.82 -2.09
C PHE A 253 -10.83 -16.45 -3.48
N PRO A 254 -10.03 -16.02 -4.47
CA PRO A 254 -10.18 -16.52 -5.82
C PRO A 254 -9.85 -18.01 -5.97
N PHE A 255 -9.51 -18.68 -4.87
CA PHE A 255 -8.92 -20.01 -4.87
C PHE A 255 -9.69 -21.03 -4.00
N THR A 256 -10.95 -20.75 -3.65
CA THR A 256 -11.83 -21.76 -3.02
C THR A 256 -12.38 -22.72 -4.09
N GLY A 257 -11.50 -23.54 -4.65
CA GLY A 257 -11.91 -24.74 -5.35
C GLY A 257 -12.52 -25.73 -4.35
N GLY A 258 -13.84 -25.95 -4.43
CA GLY A 258 -14.51 -27.19 -4.05
C GLY A 258 -14.20 -27.81 -2.68
N GLY A 259 -13.96 -27.02 -1.63
CA GLY A 259 -13.91 -27.51 -0.24
C GLY A 259 -15.15 -27.06 0.50
N GLU A 260 -15.88 -28.01 1.10
CA GLU A 260 -17.10 -27.80 1.88
C GLU A 260 -16.97 -26.63 2.87
N ASP A 261 -18.03 -25.84 2.95
CA ASP A 261 -18.24 -24.84 3.99
C ASP A 261 -18.36 -25.55 5.36
N PRO A 262 -17.39 -25.41 6.28
CA PRO A 262 -17.47 -26.05 7.59
C PRO A 262 -18.57 -25.45 8.48
N ALA A 263 -19.30 -24.42 8.01
CA ALA A 263 -20.45 -23.84 8.72
C ALA A 263 -21.80 -24.49 8.38
N ARG A 264 -21.85 -25.54 7.54
CA ARG A 264 -23.09 -26.30 7.27
C ARG A 264 -22.98 -27.76 7.68
N GLY A 265 -22.93 -28.00 8.99
CA GLY A 265 -23.04 -29.34 9.56
C GLY A 265 -23.50 -29.28 11.01
N GLY A 266 -24.81 -29.28 11.24
CA GLY A 266 -25.37 -29.29 12.58
C GLY A 266 -26.85 -28.93 12.63
N ALA A 267 -27.71 -29.86 12.19
CA ALA A 267 -29.06 -30.07 12.67
C ALA A 267 -29.41 -31.55 12.49
#